data_AF-R1F350-F1
#
_entry.id   AF-R1F350-F1
#
_cell.length_a   1.000
_cell.length_b   1.000
_cell.length_c   1.000
_cell.angle_alpha   90.00
_cell.angle_beta   90.00
_cell.angle_gamma   90.00
#
_symmetry.space_group_name_H-M   'P 1'
#
loop_
_entity.id
_entity.type
_entity.pdbx_description
1 polymer ?
#
loop_
_entity_poly.entity_id
_entity_poly.type
_entity_poly.pdbx_seq_one_letter_code
_entity_poly.pdbx_strand_id
1 'polypeptide(L)'
;MNARAAGSGDGQAMASATAKAPAALISCAGPSAGRVEKTRAMTGGVHEHMRAWEPEEDLTILRLLGECAQSGLGPNWSRIAVSLPGRTVSSVRNRWQRIEKGRKLREAGHAFKNRCQRCGAPKRGHVCLAKLDQRASADAVAAAGLGQPTPPPPSQHRSPAPAPTPAPAPPPSAFKAFICHRE
;
A
#
# COMPACT_ATOMS: atom_id res chain seq x y z
N MET A 1 45.49 13.71 61.40
CA MET A 1 45.42 12.90 60.17
C MET A 1 44.37 13.55 59.28
N ASN A 2 44.84 14.38 58.35
CA ASN A 2 44.02 15.12 57.38
C ASN A 2 43.81 14.28 56.11
N ALA A 3 42.84 14.73 55.28
CA ALA A 3 42.55 14.37 53.88
C ALA A 3 41.59 13.17 53.71
N ARG A 4 40.54 13.19 52.86
CA ARG A 4 40.11 14.04 51.72
C ARG A 4 38.61 13.79 51.50
N ALA A 5 37.72 14.76 51.69
CA ALA A 5 37.10 15.60 50.65
C ALA A 5 36.81 14.89 49.30
N ALA A 6 35.58 14.39 49.15
CA ALA A 6 34.99 14.08 47.84
C ALA A 6 34.24 15.33 47.35
N GLY A 7 34.64 15.83 46.19
CA GLY A 7 33.99 16.96 45.52
C GLY A 7 32.78 16.48 44.70
N SER A 8 31.64 17.13 44.93
CA SER A 8 30.56 17.20 43.94
C SER A 8 30.63 18.58 43.30
N GLY A 9 31.12 18.61 42.07
CA GLY A 9 30.91 19.71 41.14
C GLY A 9 29.95 19.21 40.08
N ASP A 10 28.72 19.70 40.11
CA ASP A 10 27.83 19.65 38.95
C ASP A 10 27.29 21.05 38.71
N GLY A 11 27.59 21.51 37.50
CA GLY A 11 27.36 22.85 37.03
C GLY A 11 25.89 23.14 36.78
N GLN A 12 25.46 24.31 37.25
CA GLN A 12 24.97 25.38 36.37
C GLN A 12 24.03 24.94 35.23
N ALA A 13 22.76 24.69 35.56
CA ALA A 13 21.66 24.72 34.60
C ALA A 13 21.22 26.18 34.38
N MET A 14 21.51 26.73 33.20
CA MET A 14 21.00 28.03 32.74
C MET A 14 20.21 27.85 31.45
N ALA A 15 19.00 28.41 31.45
CA ALA A 15 18.15 28.81 30.32
C ALA A 15 17.66 27.69 29.36
N SER A 16 16.40 27.64 28.94
CA SER A 16 15.62 28.76 28.44
C SER A 16 14.11 28.52 28.60
N ALA A 17 13.44 29.42 29.31
CA ALA A 17 12.00 29.59 29.23
C ALA A 17 11.69 30.36 27.94
N THR A 18 10.92 29.77 27.03
CA THR A 18 10.22 30.53 25.98
C THR A 18 8.74 30.55 26.30
N ALA A 19 8.31 31.71 26.78
CA ALA A 19 6.93 32.00 27.13
C ALA A 19 6.00 31.91 25.91
N LYS A 20 4.86 31.27 26.14
CA LYS A 20 3.73 31.19 25.22
C LYS A 20 3.03 32.55 25.20
N ALA A 21 3.12 33.27 24.08
CA ALA A 21 2.44 34.55 23.90
C ALA A 21 0.90 34.36 23.87
N PRO A 22 0.11 35.25 24.51
CA PRO A 22 -1.35 35.20 24.43
C PRO A 22 -1.86 35.69 23.06
N ALA A 23 -2.96 35.08 22.63
CA ALA A 23 -3.67 35.39 21.41
C ALA A 23 -4.20 36.84 21.43
N ALA A 24 -3.67 37.67 20.54
CA ALA A 24 -4.26 38.97 20.24
C ALA A 24 -5.57 38.76 19.47
N LEU A 25 -6.66 39.26 20.05
CA LEU A 25 -7.98 39.33 19.45
C LEU A 25 -7.95 40.39 18.34
N ILE A 26 -7.78 39.95 17.09
CA ILE A 26 -7.96 40.81 15.92
C ILE A 26 -9.46 40.83 15.60
N SER A 27 -10.10 41.94 15.98
CA SER A 27 -11.45 42.31 15.58
C SER A 27 -11.53 42.40 14.06
N CYS A 28 -12.39 41.58 13.44
CA CYS A 28 -12.67 41.63 12.01
C CYS A 28 -14.05 42.28 11.79
N ALA A 29 -14.05 43.51 11.26
CA ALA A 29 -15.25 44.21 10.81
C ALA A 29 -15.08 44.69 9.35
N GLY A 30 -15.64 43.91 8.41
CA GLY A 30 -16.12 44.28 7.06
C GLY A 30 -15.08 44.63 5.97
N PRO A 31 -15.47 44.67 4.66
CA PRO A 31 -16.78 44.38 4.08
C PRO A 31 -16.81 43.22 3.07
N SER A 32 -18.02 42.72 2.85
CA SER A 32 -18.42 41.77 1.80
C SER A 32 -17.97 42.23 0.41
N ALA A 33 -17.09 41.47 -0.24
CA ALA A 33 -16.84 41.54 -1.67
C ALA A 33 -16.64 40.12 -2.21
N GLY A 34 -17.39 39.80 -3.26
CA GLY A 34 -17.61 38.49 -3.85
C GLY A 34 -16.50 37.45 -3.71
N ARG A 35 -16.84 36.33 -3.06
CA ARG A 35 -16.10 35.08 -3.20
C ARG A 35 -16.28 34.58 -4.63
N VAL A 36 -15.36 34.94 -5.52
CA VAL A 36 -15.18 34.20 -6.77
C VAL A 36 -14.65 32.83 -6.38
N GLU A 37 -15.54 31.86 -6.27
CA GLU A 37 -15.22 30.47 -6.02
C GLU A 37 -14.50 29.92 -7.26
N LYS A 38 -13.20 30.18 -7.35
CA LYS A 38 -12.34 29.59 -8.36
C LYS A 38 -12.14 28.13 -7.96
N THR A 39 -13.07 27.28 -8.36
CA THR A 39 -12.89 25.82 -8.38
C THR A 39 -11.62 25.55 -9.17
N ARG A 40 -10.50 25.38 -8.48
CA ARG A 40 -9.24 24.95 -9.09
C ARG A 40 -9.46 23.53 -9.55
N ALA A 41 -9.94 23.38 -10.78
CA ALA A 41 -9.93 22.13 -11.50
C ALA A 41 -8.48 21.65 -11.53
N MET A 42 -8.20 20.58 -10.79
CA MET A 42 -6.90 19.95 -10.76
C MET A 42 -6.77 19.19 -12.10
N THR A 43 -6.29 19.85 -13.15
CA THR A 43 -5.95 19.17 -14.41
C THR A 43 -4.72 18.33 -14.17
N GLY A 44 -4.92 17.10 -13.68
CA GLY A 44 -3.88 16.10 -13.56
C GLY A 44 -3.40 15.69 -14.94
N GLY A 45 -2.43 16.42 -15.48
CA GLY A 45 -1.77 16.08 -16.73
C GLY A 45 -1.11 14.70 -16.65
N VAL A 46 -1.02 14.01 -17.77
CA VAL A 46 -0.19 12.80 -17.90
C VAL A 46 1.26 13.25 -17.80
N HIS A 47 1.92 12.93 -16.69
CA HIS A 47 3.36 13.16 -16.58
C HIS A 47 4.05 12.09 -17.42
N GLU A 48 4.36 12.39 -18.68
CA GLU A 48 4.97 11.51 -19.69
C GLU A 48 6.31 10.88 -19.22
N HIS A 49 6.91 11.42 -18.16
CA HIS A 49 8.13 10.90 -17.53
C HIS A 49 7.94 10.07 -16.24
N MET A 50 6.72 9.67 -15.87
CA MET A 50 6.53 8.72 -14.76
C MET A 50 6.77 7.27 -15.21
N ARG A 51 8.04 6.86 -15.31
CA ARG A 51 8.40 5.43 -15.47
C ARG A 51 7.80 4.63 -14.32
N ALA A 52 6.89 3.70 -14.64
CA ALA A 52 6.29 2.79 -13.66
C ALA A 52 7.36 1.92 -12.99
N TRP A 53 7.16 1.57 -11.71
CA TRP A 53 8.05 0.66 -10.99
C TRP A 53 7.81 -0.77 -11.42
N GLU A 54 8.89 -1.42 -11.85
CA GLU A 54 8.89 -2.82 -12.19
C GLU A 54 9.20 -3.68 -10.95
N PRO A 55 8.60 -4.87 -10.83
CA PRO A 55 8.79 -5.72 -9.66
C PRO A 55 10.24 -6.25 -9.55
N GLU A 56 10.98 -6.31 -10.66
CA GLU A 56 12.41 -6.66 -10.67
C GLU A 56 13.23 -5.60 -9.93
N GLU A 57 12.91 -4.32 -10.16
CA GLU A 57 13.52 -3.20 -9.43
C GLU A 57 13.20 -3.31 -7.94
N ASP A 58 11.95 -3.65 -7.60
CA ASP A 58 11.52 -3.83 -6.21
C ASP A 58 12.29 -4.95 -5.49
N LEU A 59 12.54 -6.07 -6.18
CA LEU A 59 13.33 -7.17 -5.63
C LEU A 59 14.79 -6.76 -5.38
N THR A 60 15.39 -6.01 -6.31
CA THR A 60 16.74 -5.47 -6.13
C THR A 60 16.82 -4.56 -4.90
N ILE A 61 15.82 -3.70 -4.69
CA ILE A 61 15.73 -2.86 -3.48
C ILE A 61 15.68 -3.72 -2.22
N LEU A 62 14.79 -4.72 -2.18
CA LEU A 62 14.61 -5.58 -1.00
C LEU A 62 15.85 -6.42 -0.69
N ARG A 63 16.50 -6.99 -1.72
CA ARG A 63 17.75 -7.75 -1.58
C ARG A 63 18.86 -6.90 -0.97
N LEU A 64 19.18 -5.76 -1.60
CA LEU A 64 20.29 -4.91 -1.16
C LEU A 64 20.06 -4.30 0.22
N LEU A 65 18.81 -4.01 0.58
CA LEU A 65 18.46 -3.59 1.94
C LEU A 65 18.69 -4.70 2.97
N GLY A 66 18.33 -5.94 2.62
CA GLY A 66 18.61 -7.11 3.47
C GLY A 66 20.10 -7.29 3.71
N GLU A 67 20.93 -7.17 2.67
CA GLU A 67 22.39 -7.24 2.76
C GLU A 67 22.99 -6.14 3.64
N CYS A 68 22.52 -4.89 3.49
CA CYS A 68 22.95 -3.78 4.34
C CYS A 68 22.60 -4.04 5.80
N ALA A 69 21.34 -4.44 6.06
CA ALA A 69 20.86 -4.72 7.42
C ALA A 69 21.63 -5.86 8.10
N GLN A 70 21.97 -6.92 7.37
CA GLN A 70 22.80 -8.02 7.87
C GLN A 70 24.23 -7.57 8.22
N SER A 71 24.76 -6.59 7.49
CA SER A 71 26.09 -6.04 7.72
C SER A 71 26.15 -5.03 8.88
N GLY A 72 25.03 -4.79 9.59
CA GLY A 72 24.92 -3.78 10.64
C GLY A 72 24.94 -2.33 10.12
N LEU A 73 25.07 -2.14 8.82
CA LEU A 73 25.04 -0.85 8.16
C LEU A 73 23.58 -0.53 7.84
N GLY A 74 23.09 0.63 8.27
CA GLY A 74 21.74 1.08 7.93
C GLY A 74 21.49 1.15 6.41
N PRO A 75 20.27 1.49 5.97
CA PRO A 75 19.90 1.45 4.57
C PRO A 75 20.74 2.44 3.73
N ASN A 76 21.67 1.91 2.93
CA ASN A 76 22.50 2.71 2.03
C ASN A 76 21.80 2.95 0.69
N TRP A 77 20.94 3.96 0.66
CA TRP A 77 20.13 4.29 -0.53
C TRP A 77 20.96 4.65 -1.76
N SER A 78 22.14 5.25 -1.57
CA SER A 78 23.03 5.62 -2.67
C SER A 78 23.56 4.37 -3.38
N ARG A 79 24.03 3.37 -2.62
CA ARG A 79 24.46 2.08 -3.16
C ARG A 79 23.34 1.37 -3.93
N ILE A 80 22.12 1.42 -3.41
CA ILE A 80 20.96 0.78 -4.05
C ILE A 80 20.60 1.49 -5.36
N ALA A 81 20.63 2.81 -5.40
CA ALA A 81 20.31 3.58 -6.61
C ALA A 81 21.31 3.34 -7.76
N VAL A 82 22.58 3.08 -7.45
CA VAL A 82 23.59 2.71 -8.47
C VAL A 82 23.21 1.41 -9.19
N SER A 83 22.53 0.48 -8.51
CA SER A 83 22.07 -0.78 -9.10
C SER A 83 20.78 -0.63 -9.94
N LEU A 84 20.18 0.55 -9.98
CA LEU A 84 18.90 0.83 -10.64
C LEU A 84 19.05 2.00 -11.64
N PRO A 85 19.44 1.73 -12.90
CA PRO A 85 19.64 2.78 -13.88
C PRO A 85 18.35 3.56 -14.14
N GLY A 86 18.44 4.89 -14.17
CA GLY A 86 17.29 5.78 -14.38
C GLY A 86 16.40 5.98 -13.15
N ARG A 87 16.81 5.50 -11.96
CA ARG A 87 16.15 5.81 -10.67
C ARG A 87 17.05 6.68 -9.81
N THR A 88 16.45 7.67 -9.15
CA THR A 88 17.15 8.52 -8.19
C THR A 88 17.08 7.93 -6.78
N VAL A 89 18.04 8.27 -5.93
CA VAL A 89 18.09 7.86 -4.51
C VAL A 89 16.78 8.16 -3.77
N SER A 90 16.21 9.34 -4.01
CA SER A 90 14.92 9.74 -3.44
C SER A 90 13.77 8.86 -3.93
N SER A 91 13.75 8.54 -5.24
CA SER A 91 12.74 7.66 -5.83
C SER A 91 12.79 6.26 -5.21
N VAL A 92 13.98 5.69 -5.04
CA VAL A 92 14.21 4.38 -4.41
C VAL A 92 13.71 4.36 -2.97
N ARG A 93 14.09 5.35 -2.16
CA ARG A 93 13.62 5.47 -0.76
C ARG A 93 12.09 5.57 -0.70
N ASN A 94 11.50 6.42 -1.52
CA ASN A 94 10.05 6.61 -1.59
C ASN A 94 9.33 5.32 -2.00
N ARG A 95 9.91 4.56 -2.92
CA ARG A 95 9.37 3.27 -3.35
C ARG A 95 9.37 2.27 -2.19
N TRP A 96 10.50 2.11 -1.52
CA TRP A 96 10.60 1.23 -0.36
C TRP A 96 9.62 1.62 0.74
N GLN A 97 9.50 2.91 1.08
CA GLN A 97 8.52 3.37 2.08
C GLN A 97 7.07 2.99 1.72
N ARG A 98 6.72 3.01 0.42
CA ARG A 98 5.40 2.56 -0.03
C ARG A 98 5.22 1.06 0.13
N ILE A 99 6.25 0.26 -0.18
CA ILE A 99 6.24 -1.20 0.01
C ILE A 99 6.09 -1.53 1.50
N GLU A 100 6.95 -0.94 2.34
CA GLU A 100 6.98 -1.12 3.79
C GLU A 100 5.65 -0.74 4.44
N LYS A 101 5.11 0.44 4.10
CA LYS A 101 3.79 0.87 4.59
C LYS A 101 2.68 -0.07 4.12
N GLY A 102 2.76 -0.57 2.89
CA GLY A 102 1.82 -1.58 2.39
C GLY A 102 1.89 -2.87 3.19
N ARG A 103 3.10 -3.34 3.53
CA ARG A 103 3.32 -4.54 4.33
C ARG A 103 2.75 -4.39 5.74
N LYS A 104 3.12 -3.32 6.46
CA LYS A 104 2.62 -3.04 7.81
C LYS A 104 1.09 -2.96 7.87
N LEU A 105 0.48 -2.32 6.88
CA LEU A 105 -0.98 -2.22 6.84
C LEU A 105 -1.66 -3.58 6.57
N ARG A 106 -1.03 -4.49 5.82
CA ARG A 106 -1.52 -5.87 5.64
C ARG A 106 -1.37 -6.68 6.92
N GLU A 107 -0.23 -6.56 7.59
CA GLU A 107 0.02 -7.22 8.89
C GLU A 107 -0.96 -6.74 9.97
N ALA A 108 -1.30 -5.45 9.97
CA ALA A 108 -2.32 -4.87 10.86
C ALA A 108 -3.78 -5.13 10.42
N GLY A 109 -4.01 -5.94 9.37
CA GLY A 109 -5.35 -6.35 8.95
C GLY A 109 -6.20 -5.26 8.28
N HIS A 110 -5.60 -4.16 7.81
CA HIS A 110 -6.36 -3.11 7.15
C HIS A 110 -6.90 -3.58 5.78
N ALA A 111 -8.19 -3.38 5.57
CA ALA A 111 -8.83 -3.66 4.29
C ALA A 111 -8.38 -2.67 3.19
N PHE A 112 -8.13 -3.20 1.99
CA PHE A 112 -7.78 -2.39 0.82
C PHE A 112 -8.81 -2.54 -0.29
N LYS A 113 -9.38 -1.41 -0.73
CA LYS A 113 -10.32 -1.37 -1.86
C LYS A 113 -9.66 -1.64 -3.21
N ASN A 114 -8.43 -1.18 -3.40
CA ASN A 114 -7.73 -1.30 -4.69
C ASN A 114 -6.91 -2.59 -4.74
N ARG A 115 -7.28 -3.49 -5.67
CA ARG A 115 -6.56 -4.75 -5.95
C ARG A 115 -5.75 -4.67 -7.23
N CYS A 116 -4.65 -5.39 -7.26
CA CYS A 116 -3.86 -5.58 -8.47
C CYS A 116 -4.68 -6.39 -9.47
N GLN A 117 -4.83 -5.89 -10.69
CA GLN A 117 -5.61 -6.56 -11.75
C GLN A 117 -4.96 -7.87 -12.21
N ARG A 118 -3.67 -8.08 -11.92
CA ARG A 118 -2.90 -9.23 -12.39
C ARG A 118 -2.84 -10.37 -11.39
N CYS A 119 -2.74 -10.07 -10.08
CA CYS A 119 -2.62 -11.09 -9.04
C CYS A 119 -3.68 -11.00 -7.93
N GLY A 120 -4.58 -10.02 -7.97
CA GLY A 120 -5.63 -9.83 -6.95
C GLY A 120 -5.14 -9.29 -5.59
N ALA A 121 -3.83 -9.24 -5.35
CA ALA A 121 -3.25 -8.73 -4.11
C ALA A 121 -3.55 -7.22 -3.90
N PRO A 122 -3.58 -6.73 -2.65
CA PRO A 122 -3.76 -5.30 -2.37
C PRO A 122 -2.75 -4.42 -3.10
N LYS A 123 -3.22 -3.45 -3.91
CA LYS A 123 -2.34 -2.65 -4.78
C LYS A 123 -1.32 -1.82 -4.00
N ARG A 124 -1.62 -1.45 -2.75
CA ARG A 124 -0.76 -0.59 -1.93
C ARG A 124 0.49 -1.34 -1.49
N GLY A 125 1.64 -0.93 -2.02
CA GLY A 125 2.95 -1.45 -1.60
C GLY A 125 3.13 -2.95 -1.83
N HIS A 126 2.43 -3.52 -2.80
CA HIS A 126 2.70 -4.89 -3.23
C HIS A 126 3.78 -4.90 -4.31
N VAL A 127 4.58 -5.95 -4.29
CA VAL A 127 5.46 -6.36 -5.39
C VAL A 127 4.74 -7.49 -6.11
N CYS A 128 4.44 -7.31 -7.40
CA CYS A 128 3.61 -8.25 -8.15
C CYS A 128 4.46 -9.39 -8.70
N LEU A 129 4.46 -10.54 -8.03
CA LEU A 129 5.21 -11.72 -8.48
C LEU A 129 4.68 -12.29 -9.81
N ALA A 130 3.37 -12.22 -10.04
CA ALA A 130 2.78 -12.62 -11.33
C ALA A 130 3.27 -11.75 -12.51
N LYS A 131 3.73 -10.52 -12.24
CA LYS A 131 4.32 -9.67 -13.28
C LYS A 131 5.78 -10.07 -13.59
N LEU A 132 6.53 -10.55 -12.58
CA LEU A 132 7.88 -11.10 -12.77
C LEU A 132 7.84 -12.35 -13.66
N ASP A 133 6.93 -13.26 -13.38
CA ASP A 133 6.79 -14.53 -14.12
C ASP A 133 6.46 -14.31 -15.60
N GLN A 134 5.55 -13.37 -15.88
CA GLN A 134 5.24 -12.96 -17.26
C GLN A 134 6.44 -12.37 -17.98
N ARG A 135 7.27 -11.58 -17.27
CA ARG A 135 8.47 -10.98 -17.86
C ARG A 135 9.54 -12.03 -18.14
N ALA A 136 9.79 -12.94 -17.19
CA ALA A 136 10.70 -14.06 -17.38
C ALA A 136 10.27 -14.93 -18.57
N SER A 137 8.96 -15.18 -18.71
CA SER A 137 8.40 -15.89 -19.87
C SER A 137 8.60 -15.12 -21.17
N ALA A 138 8.39 -13.80 -21.18
CA ALA A 138 8.60 -12.97 -22.36
C ALA A 138 10.09 -12.90 -22.76
N ASP A 139 11.00 -12.77 -21.79
CA ASP A 139 12.44 -12.76 -22.01
C ASP A 139 12.92 -14.14 -22.52
N ALA A 140 12.35 -15.25 -22.03
CA ALA A 140 12.62 -16.60 -22.52
C ALA A 140 12.15 -16.80 -23.98
N VAL A 141 10.96 -16.31 -24.33
CA VAL A 141 10.44 -16.33 -25.71
C VAL A 141 11.31 -15.47 -26.63
N ALA A 142 11.75 -14.29 -26.17
CA ALA A 142 12.66 -13.43 -26.93
C ALA A 142 14.04 -14.08 -27.15
N ALA A 143 14.59 -14.75 -26.13
CA ALA A 143 15.85 -15.47 -26.21
C ALA A 143 15.78 -16.71 -27.12
N ALA A 144 14.61 -17.36 -27.20
CA ALA A 144 14.39 -18.54 -28.05
C ALA A 144 14.27 -18.20 -29.56
N GLY A 145 14.26 -16.92 -29.95
CA GLY A 145 14.28 -16.52 -31.37
C GLY A 145 13.07 -16.95 -32.21
N LEU A 146 12.00 -17.47 -31.59
CA LEU A 146 10.78 -17.87 -32.28
C LEU A 146 9.78 -16.72 -32.23
N GLY A 147 9.43 -16.21 -33.41
CA GLY A 147 8.42 -15.17 -33.58
C GLY A 147 7.09 -15.57 -32.94
N GLN A 148 6.61 -14.67 -32.09
CA GLN A 148 5.27 -14.59 -31.48
C GLN A 148 4.77 -15.82 -30.70
N PRO A 149 4.31 -15.65 -29.44
CA PRO A 149 3.46 -16.66 -28.83
C PRO A 149 2.16 -16.73 -29.63
N THR A 150 1.86 -17.90 -30.19
CA THR A 150 0.52 -18.16 -30.71
C THR A 150 -0.49 -17.94 -29.58
N PRO A 151 -1.56 -17.17 -29.79
CA PRO A 151 -2.59 -17.05 -28.78
C PRO A 151 -3.17 -18.46 -28.52
N PRO A 152 -3.42 -18.85 -27.26
CA PRO A 152 -4.16 -20.08 -27.00
C PRO A 152 -5.50 -20.01 -27.75
N PRO A 153 -6.00 -21.12 -28.32
CA PRO A 153 -7.27 -21.11 -29.02
C PRO A 153 -8.36 -20.57 -28.08
N PRO A 154 -9.35 -19.81 -28.59
CA PRO A 154 -10.45 -19.37 -27.75
C PRO A 154 -11.07 -20.61 -27.10
N SER A 155 -10.94 -20.69 -25.78
CA SER A 155 -11.67 -21.66 -24.97
C SER A 155 -13.13 -21.53 -25.33
N GLN A 156 -13.61 -22.50 -26.09
CA GLN A 156 -15.00 -22.63 -26.44
C GLN A 156 -15.80 -22.49 -25.14
N HIS A 157 -16.75 -21.57 -25.14
CA HIS A 157 -17.70 -21.35 -24.07
C HIS A 157 -18.14 -22.70 -23.50
N ARG A 158 -17.65 -23.03 -22.30
CA ARG A 158 -18.30 -24.07 -21.50
C ARG A 158 -19.67 -23.50 -21.15
N SER A 159 -20.69 -24.04 -21.79
CA SER A 159 -22.07 -23.87 -21.38
C SER A 159 -22.18 -24.08 -19.86
N PRO A 160 -22.89 -23.21 -19.13
CA PRO A 160 -23.10 -23.43 -17.71
C PRO A 160 -23.86 -24.75 -17.52
N ALA A 161 -23.39 -25.58 -16.60
CA ALA A 161 -24.10 -26.75 -16.14
C ALA A 161 -25.48 -26.32 -15.59
N PRO A 162 -26.57 -27.07 -15.84
CA PRO A 162 -27.86 -26.76 -15.24
C PRO A 162 -27.77 -26.90 -13.70
N ALA A 163 -28.34 -25.92 -13.01
CA ALA A 163 -28.41 -25.89 -11.55
C ALA A 163 -29.14 -27.11 -10.99
N PRO A 164 -28.79 -27.61 -9.79
CA PRO A 164 -29.58 -28.64 -9.12
C PRO A 164 -30.96 -28.06 -8.74
N THR A 165 -32.01 -28.72 -9.19
CA THR A 165 -33.40 -28.44 -8.82
C THR A 165 -33.61 -28.60 -7.31
N PRO A 166 -34.28 -27.66 -6.61
CA PRO A 166 -34.67 -27.87 -5.22
C PRO A 166 -35.79 -28.91 -5.11
N ALA A 167 -35.71 -29.78 -4.10
CA ALA A 167 -36.72 -30.78 -3.77
C ALA A 167 -38.05 -30.14 -3.36
N PRO A 168 -39.20 -30.78 -3.62
CA PRO A 168 -40.51 -30.27 -3.20
C PRO A 168 -40.68 -30.33 -1.67
N ALA A 169 -41.32 -29.29 -1.12
CA ALA A 169 -41.66 -29.17 0.30
C ALA A 169 -42.67 -30.25 0.76
N PRO A 170 -42.64 -30.69 2.03
CA PRO A 170 -43.62 -31.62 2.58
C PRO A 170 -45.01 -30.96 2.73
N PRO A 171 -46.10 -31.76 2.66
CA PRO A 171 -47.46 -31.24 2.80
C PRO A 171 -47.73 -30.71 4.21
N PRO A 172 -48.67 -29.76 4.37
CA PRO A 172 -49.04 -29.26 5.69
C PRO A 172 -49.69 -30.38 6.53
N SER A 173 -49.14 -30.55 7.73
CA SER A 173 -49.73 -31.37 8.79
C SER A 173 -51.19 -30.99 9.02
N ALA A 174 -52.08 -31.97 8.96
CA ALA A 174 -53.49 -31.81 9.30
C ALA A 174 -53.63 -31.20 10.70
N PHE A 175 -54.11 -29.95 10.75
CA PHE A 175 -54.61 -29.36 11.98
C PHE A 175 -55.78 -30.22 12.47
N LYS A 176 -55.55 -30.97 13.55
CA LYS A 176 -56.64 -31.57 14.32
C LYS A 176 -57.51 -30.43 14.85
N ALA A 177 -58.73 -30.33 14.32
CA ALA A 177 -59.79 -29.51 14.90
C ALA A 177 -60.08 -30.02 16.32
N PHE A 178 -59.65 -29.26 17.32
CA PHE A 178 -60.07 -29.44 18.71
C PHE A 178 -61.51 -28.90 18.80
N ILE A 179 -62.49 -29.78 18.63
CA ILE A 179 -63.89 -29.48 19.00
C ILE A 179 -63.91 -29.39 20.53
N CYS A 180 -64.08 -28.17 21.03
CA CYS A 180 -64.46 -27.91 22.41
C CYS A 180 -65.92 -28.37 22.57
N HIS A 181 -66.14 -29.49 23.26
CA HIS A 181 -67.47 -29.81 23.82
C HIS A 181 -67.46 -29.46 25.31
N ARG A 182 -68.43 -28.61 25.64
CA ARG A 182 -68.74 -28.06 26.95
C ARG A 182 -69.87 -28.89 27.53
N GLU A 183 -69.67 -29.44 28.72
CA GLU A 183 -70.74 -29.70 29.70
C GLU A 183 -70.28 -29.17 31.05
#